data_AF-A0A2V3I049-F1
#
_entry.id   AF-A0A2V3I049-F1
#
_cell.length_a   1.000
_cell.length_b   1.000
_cell.length_c   1.000
_cell.angle_alpha   90.00
_cell.angle_beta   90.00
_cell.angle_gamma   90.00
#
_symmetry.space_group_name_H-M   'P 1'
#
loop_
_entity.id
_entity.type
_entity.pdbx_description
1 polymer ?
#
loop_
_entity_poly.entity_id
_entity_poly.type
_entity_poly.pdbx_seq_one_letter_code
_entity_poly.pdbx_strand_id
1 'polypeptide(L)'
;MTAATGDFVTPGSSVEIPDGVEAGDGIHNDTSGAVAVVTGTLVQSNGTISVDPSRPSVNSPKIGDVIIAEVNRLNPKTAEVRLLHIEGKDGGHRDLPALKLFADIYVTNFVDRFLPSAGDAMRKRDIIRARIVELDPMLKATTRDDPELGVLYALCPQCGEDLETSSKTPDFNVECPRCDYTGYRVLSNGFGHGHLIGEDIQPLNRPGARWSSEAESMLGHDGARPYLSPVADHRRGMSHEMPDSARRARASQSRGSGGGGRPQREMHPTTCTLCGTKTKVPFKPTPGKPIRCRDCMDKVKDGKASRSELAKEREVMNAARAEAGESMGAKLFVGGVSYDATEDELREIFSAHGELKEVHIATDRETGRSRGFAFITFASQKAGIAAIRELNGTKLHGRKITVQESNPSGGRDRKRRPRRN
;
A
#
# COMPACT_ATOMS: atom_id res chain seq x y z
N MET A 1 -41.10 24.19 41.71
CA MET A 1 -41.37 25.42 40.94
C MET A 1 -41.41 25.01 39.49
N THR A 2 -42.59 25.08 38.90
CA THR A 2 -42.85 24.82 37.50
C THR A 2 -42.47 26.07 36.70
N ALA A 3 -41.72 25.88 35.63
CA ALA A 3 -41.29 26.97 34.76
C ALA A 3 -42.37 27.27 33.70
N ALA A 4 -42.61 28.55 33.45
CA ALA A 4 -43.58 29.03 32.47
C ALA A 4 -42.89 29.66 31.24
N THR A 5 -43.67 30.01 30.21
CA THR A 5 -43.16 30.65 28.99
C THR A 5 -42.37 31.92 29.32
N GLY A 6 -41.15 32.04 28.81
CA GLY A 6 -40.23 33.15 29.08
C GLY A 6 -39.18 32.87 30.16
N ASP A 7 -39.35 31.81 30.96
CA ASP A 7 -38.39 31.44 31.98
C ASP A 7 -37.18 30.72 31.39
N PHE A 8 -36.01 30.94 32.00
CA PHE A 8 -34.80 30.18 31.71
C PHE A 8 -34.84 28.85 32.45
N VAL A 9 -34.75 27.76 31.69
CA VAL A 9 -34.80 26.39 32.20
C VAL A 9 -33.46 25.68 32.05
N THR A 10 -33.18 24.80 33.00
CA THR A 10 -32.05 23.88 32.98
C THR A 10 -32.53 22.44 32.81
N PRO A 11 -31.70 21.52 32.29
CA PRO A 11 -32.07 20.12 32.17
C PRO A 11 -32.54 19.56 33.51
N GLY A 12 -33.74 18.99 33.56
CA GLY A 12 -34.39 18.51 34.78
C GLY A 12 -35.41 19.46 35.41
N SER A 13 -35.58 20.67 34.87
CA SER A 13 -36.61 21.61 35.33
C SER A 13 -38.00 21.17 34.85
N SER A 14 -38.97 21.12 35.76
CA SER A 14 -40.37 20.82 35.42
C SER A 14 -41.01 21.97 34.66
N VAL A 15 -41.67 21.67 33.54
CA VAL A 15 -42.33 22.64 32.65
C VAL A 15 -43.84 22.46 32.74
N GLU A 16 -44.58 23.56 32.86
CA GLU A 16 -46.03 23.53 32.73
C GLU A 16 -46.44 23.58 31.25
N ILE A 17 -47.18 22.56 30.80
CA ILE A 17 -47.78 22.53 29.47
C ILE A 17 -49.28 22.86 29.63
N PRO A 18 -49.76 24.00 29.10
CA PRO A 18 -51.18 24.34 29.10
C PRO A 18 -52.01 23.33 28.30
N ASP A 19 -53.26 23.12 28.72
CA ASP A 19 -54.19 22.23 28.01
C ASP A 19 -54.39 22.66 26.55
N GLY A 20 -54.13 21.74 25.62
CA GLY A 20 -54.24 21.96 24.16
C GLY A 20 -52.95 22.39 23.46
N VAL A 21 -51.81 22.43 24.17
CA VAL A 21 -50.48 22.73 23.63
C VAL A 21 -49.63 21.46 23.62
N GLU A 22 -48.91 21.20 22.54
CA GLU A 22 -48.01 20.04 22.44
C GLU A 22 -46.57 20.38 22.91
N ALA A 23 -45.86 19.37 23.41
CA ALA A 23 -44.45 19.48 23.77
C ALA A 23 -43.59 19.47 22.48
N GLY A 24 -42.79 20.52 22.30
CA GLY A 24 -41.86 20.68 21.18
C GLY A 24 -40.42 20.32 21.52
N ASP A 25 -39.49 20.84 20.72
CA ASP A 25 -38.06 20.57 20.87
C ASP A 25 -37.53 20.98 22.26
N GLY A 26 -36.72 20.10 22.85
CA GLY A 26 -36.07 20.33 24.14
C GLY A 26 -36.92 19.98 25.36
N ILE A 27 -38.12 19.43 25.20
CA ILE A 27 -39.01 18.98 26.28
C ILE A 27 -39.30 17.50 26.13
N HIS A 28 -39.15 16.74 27.22
CA HIS A 28 -39.56 15.35 27.30
C HIS A 28 -40.80 15.24 28.18
N ASN A 29 -41.84 14.62 27.66
CA ASN A 29 -43.07 14.36 28.40
C ASN A 29 -43.08 12.91 28.88
N ASP A 30 -43.03 12.70 30.19
CA ASP A 30 -43.19 11.39 30.82
C ASP A 30 -44.50 11.37 31.64
N THR A 31 -44.90 10.18 32.08
CA THR A 31 -46.05 9.91 32.97
C THR A 31 -46.07 10.73 34.26
N SER A 32 -44.92 11.31 34.67
CA SER A 32 -44.76 12.14 35.87
C SER A 32 -44.70 13.65 35.59
N GLY A 33 -44.83 14.07 34.33
CA GLY A 33 -44.89 15.47 33.91
C GLY A 33 -43.86 15.82 32.82
N ALA A 34 -43.97 17.03 32.28
CA ALA A 34 -43.05 17.53 31.28
C ALA A 34 -41.78 18.11 31.91
N VAL A 35 -40.63 17.75 31.37
CA VAL A 35 -39.32 18.15 31.88
C VAL A 35 -38.46 18.69 30.73
N ALA A 36 -37.75 19.79 30.98
CA ALA A 36 -36.78 20.32 30.04
C ALA A 36 -35.55 19.41 29.96
N VAL A 37 -35.12 19.08 28.74
CA VAL A 37 -33.92 18.26 28.46
C VAL A 37 -32.72 19.14 28.12
N VAL A 38 -32.97 20.36 27.64
CA VAL A 38 -31.95 21.29 27.15
C VAL A 38 -31.97 22.56 27.99
N THR A 39 -30.82 23.24 28.08
CA THR A 39 -30.72 24.55 28.74
C THR A 39 -31.12 25.65 27.78
N GLY A 40 -32.04 26.52 28.17
CA GLY A 40 -32.53 27.58 27.28
C GLY A 40 -33.72 28.33 27.85
N THR A 41 -34.35 29.14 27.02
CA THR A 41 -35.57 29.90 27.37
C THR A 41 -36.80 29.18 26.83
N LEU A 42 -37.85 29.05 27.64
CA LEU A 42 -39.11 28.50 27.17
C LEU A 42 -39.79 29.47 26.22
N VAL A 43 -40.04 29.05 24.99
CA VAL A 43 -40.73 29.83 23.96
C VAL A 43 -41.96 29.05 23.49
N GLN A 44 -43.09 29.73 23.43
CA GLN A 44 -44.33 29.20 22.87
C GLN A 44 -44.55 29.77 21.47
N SER A 45 -44.56 28.90 20.46
CA SER A 45 -44.82 29.28 19.07
C SER A 45 -45.85 28.31 18.47
N ASN A 46 -46.89 28.86 17.83
CA ASN A 46 -47.90 28.11 17.06
C ASN A 46 -48.57 26.92 17.79
N GLY A 47 -48.83 27.03 19.10
CA GLY A 47 -49.48 25.96 19.87
C GLY A 47 -48.53 24.84 20.34
N THR A 48 -47.21 25.08 20.25
CA THR A 48 -46.18 24.19 20.78
C THR A 48 -45.28 24.96 21.75
N ILE A 49 -44.97 24.37 22.90
CA ILE A 49 -43.95 24.91 23.82
C ILE A 49 -42.64 24.19 23.55
N SER A 50 -41.58 24.94 23.28
CA SER A 50 -40.23 24.44 23.04
C SER A 50 -39.22 25.20 23.88
N VAL A 51 -38.11 24.57 24.22
CA VAL A 51 -36.98 25.27 24.83
C VAL A 51 -36.11 25.81 23.70
N ASP A 52 -36.04 27.13 23.55
CA ASP A 52 -35.07 27.78 22.66
C ASP A 52 -33.68 27.69 23.30
N PRO A 53 -32.78 26.84 22.79
CA PRO A 53 -31.54 26.54 23.47
C PRO A 53 -30.60 27.75 23.41
N SER A 54 -29.92 28.04 24.53
CA SER A 54 -28.90 29.10 24.56
C SER A 54 -27.66 28.77 23.70
N ARG A 55 -27.59 27.55 23.19
CA ARG A 55 -26.63 27.08 22.17
C ARG A 55 -27.41 26.80 20.88
N PRO A 56 -26.86 27.11 19.70
CA PRO A 56 -27.58 26.84 18.46
C PRO A 56 -27.93 25.36 18.36
N SER A 57 -29.10 25.06 17.80
CA SER A 57 -29.64 23.71 17.69
C SER A 57 -28.69 22.78 16.91
N VAL A 58 -28.88 21.46 17.13
CA VAL A 58 -28.08 20.44 16.45
C VAL A 58 -28.34 20.51 14.96
N ASN A 59 -27.27 20.65 14.16
CA ASN A 59 -27.40 20.76 12.72
C ASN A 59 -27.90 19.44 12.14
N SER A 60 -29.13 19.43 11.63
CA SER A 60 -29.74 18.25 11.02
C SER A 60 -30.05 18.51 9.55
N PRO A 61 -29.60 17.65 8.63
CA PRO A 61 -29.88 17.79 7.20
C PRO A 61 -31.37 17.61 6.91
N LYS A 62 -31.88 18.41 5.97
CA LYS A 62 -33.22 18.34 5.41
C LYS A 62 -33.14 18.04 3.90
N ILE A 63 -34.25 17.54 3.35
CA ILE A 63 -34.38 17.34 1.90
C ILE A 63 -34.25 18.70 1.20
N GLY A 64 -33.43 18.76 0.17
CA GLY A 64 -33.15 19.99 -0.58
C GLY A 64 -31.96 20.80 -0.07
N ASP A 65 -31.41 20.50 1.11
CA ASP A 65 -30.22 21.18 1.62
C ASP A 65 -29.01 20.90 0.71
N VAL A 66 -28.22 21.95 0.44
CA VAL A 66 -26.93 21.85 -0.24
C VAL A 66 -25.84 21.62 0.80
N ILE A 67 -25.00 20.63 0.57
CA ILE A 67 -23.97 20.17 1.50
C ILE A 67 -22.60 20.19 0.84
N ILE A 68 -21.57 20.48 1.64
CA ILE A 68 -20.18 20.19 1.31
C ILE A 68 -19.80 18.89 2.01
N ALA A 69 -19.25 17.96 1.26
CA ALA A 69 -18.89 16.64 1.74
C ALA A 69 -17.51 16.20 1.23
N GLU A 70 -16.86 15.31 1.97
CA GLU A 70 -15.65 14.62 1.55
C GLU A 70 -15.99 13.20 1.11
N VAL A 71 -15.44 12.74 -0.01
CA VAL A 71 -15.61 11.34 -0.45
C VAL A 71 -14.83 10.41 0.47
N ASN A 72 -15.54 9.63 1.28
CA ASN A 72 -14.94 8.73 2.28
C ASN A 72 -14.63 7.35 1.69
N ARG A 73 -15.57 6.76 0.96
CA ARG A 73 -15.45 5.43 0.37
C ARG A 73 -16.16 5.37 -0.99
N LEU A 74 -15.55 4.63 -1.91
CA LEU A 74 -16.08 4.42 -3.25
C LEU A 74 -16.38 2.93 -3.43
N ASN A 75 -17.64 2.63 -3.68
CA ASN A 75 -18.09 1.32 -4.14
C ASN A 75 -18.28 1.34 -5.67
N PRO A 76 -18.51 0.20 -6.32
CA PRO A 76 -18.70 0.18 -7.77
C PRO A 76 -19.86 1.07 -8.23
N LYS A 77 -21.00 1.03 -7.53
CA LYS A 77 -22.26 1.72 -7.90
C LYS A 77 -22.63 2.92 -7.01
N THR A 78 -21.97 3.08 -5.86
CA THR A 78 -22.27 4.13 -4.89
C THR A 78 -20.98 4.79 -4.40
N ALA A 79 -21.04 6.09 -4.13
CA ALA A 79 -20.03 6.80 -3.35
C ALA A 79 -20.62 7.15 -1.98
N GLU A 80 -19.93 6.74 -0.93
CA GLU A 80 -20.24 7.13 0.45
C GLU A 80 -19.45 8.39 0.76
N VAL A 81 -20.17 9.48 1.04
CA VAL A 81 -19.62 10.81 1.29
C VAL A 81 -19.90 11.22 2.71
N ARG A 82 -18.90 11.82 3.35
CA ARG A 82 -18.99 12.34 4.72
C ARG A 82 -19.34 13.82 4.67
N LEU A 83 -20.47 14.19 5.26
CA LEU A 83 -20.91 15.58 5.35
C LEU A 83 -19.94 16.36 6.26
N LEU A 84 -19.50 17.52 5.76
CA LEU A 84 -18.63 18.45 6.49
C LEU A 84 -19.37 19.74 6.83
N HIS A 85 -20.21 20.22 5.92
CA HIS A 85 -20.90 21.50 6.07
C HIS A 85 -22.26 21.47 5.36
N ILE A 86 -23.25 22.15 5.94
CA ILE A 86 -24.53 22.43 5.26
C ILE A 86 -24.56 23.91 4.89
N GLU A 87 -24.64 24.21 3.61
CA GLU A 87 -24.75 25.58 3.11
C GLU A 87 -26.14 26.16 3.46
N GLY A 88 -26.18 27.43 3.87
CA GLY A 88 -27.43 28.14 4.17
C GLY A 88 -27.95 28.02 5.61
N LYS A 89 -27.25 27.33 6.51
CA LYS A 89 -27.55 27.32 7.95
C LYS A 89 -26.51 28.10 8.74
N ASP A 90 -26.96 29.02 9.60
CA ASP A 90 -26.09 29.71 10.55
C ASP A 90 -25.45 28.69 11.51
N GLY A 91 -24.13 28.49 11.40
CA GLY A 91 -23.41 27.42 12.10
C GLY A 91 -23.35 26.08 11.36
N GLY A 92 -23.51 26.08 10.03
CA GLY A 92 -23.46 24.87 9.19
C GLY A 92 -22.16 24.05 9.29
N HIS A 93 -21.08 24.62 9.84
CA HIS A 93 -19.79 23.96 10.07
C HIS A 93 -19.74 23.14 11.36
N ARG A 94 -20.80 23.20 12.18
CA ARG A 94 -20.89 22.48 13.44
C ARG A 94 -21.15 20.99 13.17
N ASP A 95 -20.62 20.17 14.06
CA ASP A 95 -20.66 18.71 13.92
C ASP A 95 -22.11 18.21 13.75
N LEU A 96 -22.29 17.37 12.72
CA LEU A 96 -23.54 16.67 12.46
C LEU A 96 -23.68 15.45 13.40
N PRO A 97 -24.91 15.01 13.71
CA PRO A 97 -25.16 13.75 14.38
C PRO A 97 -24.47 12.58 13.66
N ALA A 98 -23.89 11.64 14.41
CA ALA A 98 -23.17 10.50 13.85
C ALA A 98 -24.02 9.66 12.87
N LEU A 99 -25.33 9.54 13.12
CA LEU A 99 -26.28 8.84 12.25
C LEU A 99 -26.53 9.56 10.92
N LYS A 100 -26.29 10.88 10.86
CA LYS A 100 -26.53 11.74 9.70
C LYS A 100 -25.22 12.26 9.09
N LEU A 101 -24.10 11.61 9.40
CA LEU A 101 -22.76 12.02 8.99
C LEU A 101 -22.42 11.57 7.57
N PHE A 102 -23.03 10.49 7.10
CA PHE A 102 -22.73 9.89 5.80
C PHE A 102 -23.96 9.92 4.90
N ALA A 103 -23.73 10.20 3.63
CA ALA A 103 -24.73 10.08 2.57
C ALA A 103 -24.20 9.25 1.41
N ASP A 104 -25.10 8.54 0.73
CA ASP A 104 -24.78 7.77 -0.46
C ASP A 104 -25.20 8.53 -1.73
N ILE A 105 -24.32 8.51 -2.73
CA ILE A 105 -24.60 9.03 -4.07
C ILE A 105 -24.49 7.87 -5.06
N TYR A 106 -25.55 7.63 -5.82
CA TYR A 106 -25.56 6.61 -6.87
C TYR A 106 -24.93 7.14 -8.15
N VAL A 107 -24.32 6.23 -8.93
CA VAL A 107 -23.68 6.57 -10.21
C VAL A 107 -24.61 7.30 -11.19
N THR A 108 -25.90 6.98 -11.18
CA THR A 108 -26.93 7.63 -12.01
C THR A 108 -27.18 9.10 -11.65
N ASN A 109 -26.78 9.51 -10.45
CA ASN A 109 -27.04 10.82 -9.86
C ASN A 109 -25.78 11.69 -9.79
N PHE A 110 -24.68 11.30 -10.45
CA PHE A 110 -23.49 12.13 -10.54
C PHE A 110 -23.60 13.20 -11.61
N VAL A 111 -23.77 12.76 -12.86
CA VAL A 111 -23.80 13.62 -14.06
C VAL A 111 -24.61 12.90 -15.15
N ASP A 112 -25.13 13.64 -16.12
CA ASP A 112 -25.83 13.07 -17.27
C ASP A 112 -24.85 12.48 -18.31
N ARG A 113 -23.93 11.62 -17.88
CA ARG A 113 -22.98 10.89 -18.73
C ARG A 113 -22.84 9.47 -18.19
N PHE A 114 -22.82 8.47 -19.06
CA PHE A 114 -22.69 7.08 -18.63
C PHE A 114 -21.33 6.88 -17.96
N LEU A 115 -21.32 6.44 -16.70
CA LEU A 115 -20.10 6.16 -15.94
C LEU A 115 -20.14 4.70 -15.49
N PRO A 116 -19.12 3.87 -15.81
CA PRO A 116 -19.09 2.48 -15.38
C PRO A 116 -18.98 2.31 -13.87
N SER A 117 -18.29 3.22 -13.18
CA SER A 117 -18.04 3.14 -11.74
C SER A 117 -18.03 4.52 -11.08
N ALA A 118 -18.45 4.58 -9.81
CA ALA A 118 -18.38 5.81 -9.01
C ALA A 118 -16.94 6.35 -8.89
N GLY A 119 -15.95 5.44 -8.92
CA GLY A 119 -14.54 5.82 -8.90
C GLY A 119 -14.06 6.54 -10.16
N ASP A 120 -14.80 6.51 -11.27
CA ASP A 120 -14.45 7.28 -12.46
C ASP A 120 -15.00 8.71 -12.40
N ALA A 121 -16.01 8.95 -11.56
CA ALA A 121 -16.60 10.27 -11.32
C ALA A 121 -15.81 11.08 -10.28
N MET A 122 -15.38 10.42 -9.19
CA MET A 122 -14.78 11.05 -8.02
C MET A 122 -13.75 10.10 -7.38
N ARG A 123 -12.79 10.64 -6.62
CA ARG A 123 -11.82 9.88 -5.82
C ARG A 123 -12.00 10.12 -4.33
N LYS A 124 -11.43 9.21 -3.53
CA LYS A 124 -11.39 9.38 -2.09
C LYS A 124 -10.66 10.68 -1.72
N ARG A 125 -11.18 11.42 -0.74
CA ARG A 125 -10.71 12.74 -0.28
C ARG A 125 -11.00 13.91 -1.24
N ASP A 126 -11.68 13.68 -2.35
CA ASP A 126 -12.22 14.79 -3.13
C ASP A 126 -13.30 15.49 -2.31
N ILE A 127 -13.33 16.82 -2.38
CA ILE A 127 -14.36 17.65 -1.73
C ILE A 127 -15.42 17.95 -2.77
N ILE A 128 -16.67 17.71 -2.40
CA ILE A 128 -17.82 17.80 -3.30
C ILE A 128 -18.90 18.69 -2.71
N ARG A 129 -19.66 19.33 -3.58
CA ARG A 129 -20.94 19.98 -3.29
C ARG A 129 -22.05 19.10 -3.83
N ALA A 130 -23.00 18.72 -2.97
CA ALA A 130 -24.11 17.85 -3.33
C ALA A 130 -25.41 18.35 -2.69
N ARG A 131 -26.56 17.97 -3.25
CA ARG A 131 -27.88 18.27 -2.68
C ARG A 131 -28.50 17.02 -2.09
N ILE A 132 -29.14 17.13 -0.92
CA ILE A 132 -29.82 16.00 -0.26
C ILE A 132 -31.17 15.76 -0.93
N VAL A 133 -31.44 14.50 -1.27
CA VAL A 133 -32.69 14.06 -1.92
C VAL A 133 -33.58 13.26 -0.96
N GLU A 134 -32.99 12.42 -0.13
CA GLU A 134 -33.71 11.48 0.75
C GLU A 134 -33.01 11.40 2.11
N LEU A 135 -33.78 11.26 3.19
CA LEU A 135 -33.24 11.19 4.56
C LEU A 135 -33.23 9.77 5.13
N ASP A 136 -34.33 9.03 4.97
CA ASP A 136 -34.54 7.70 5.55
C ASP A 136 -34.72 6.65 4.44
N PRO A 137 -34.19 5.41 4.58
CA PRO A 137 -33.47 4.87 5.73
C PRO A 137 -31.99 5.28 5.83
N MET A 138 -31.44 5.84 4.75
CA MET A 138 -30.08 6.39 4.69
C MET A 138 -30.11 7.68 3.88
N LEU A 139 -29.27 8.64 4.27
CA LEU A 139 -29.15 9.89 3.53
C LEU A 139 -28.69 9.62 2.10
N LYS A 140 -29.43 10.15 1.13
CA LYS A 140 -29.03 10.13 -0.28
C LYS A 140 -28.81 11.53 -0.78
N ALA A 141 -27.76 11.72 -1.56
CA ALA A 141 -27.46 12.97 -2.20
C ALA A 141 -27.33 12.82 -3.73
N THR A 142 -27.44 13.95 -4.42
CA THR A 142 -27.28 14.07 -5.87
C THR A 142 -26.28 15.19 -6.18
N THR A 143 -25.48 15.00 -7.22
CA THR A 143 -24.72 16.09 -7.84
C THR A 143 -25.23 16.42 -9.24
N ARG A 144 -26.37 15.82 -9.62
CA ARG A 144 -27.07 16.06 -10.87
C ARG A 144 -27.90 17.35 -10.76
N ASP A 145 -28.32 17.86 -11.91
CA ASP A 145 -29.33 18.90 -12.12
C ASP A 145 -28.87 20.36 -11.95
N ASP A 146 -27.95 20.68 -11.03
CA ASP A 146 -27.40 22.04 -10.92
C ASP A 146 -25.92 22.13 -11.34
N PRO A 147 -25.52 23.17 -12.10
CA PRO A 147 -24.13 23.46 -12.47
C PRO A 147 -23.17 23.68 -11.29
N GLU A 148 -23.72 24.04 -10.12
CA GLU A 148 -22.95 24.31 -8.92
C GLU A 148 -22.63 23.04 -8.13
N LEU A 149 -23.27 21.92 -8.43
CA LEU A 149 -23.03 20.65 -7.76
C LEU A 149 -21.95 19.85 -8.48
N GLY A 150 -21.19 19.07 -7.72
CA GLY A 150 -20.05 18.29 -8.23
C GLY A 150 -18.82 18.44 -7.35
N VAL A 151 -17.67 18.07 -7.90
CA VAL A 151 -16.36 18.18 -7.25
C VAL A 151 -15.94 19.64 -7.24
N LEU A 152 -15.61 20.16 -6.05
CA LEU A 152 -15.05 21.49 -5.83
C LEU A 152 -13.53 21.48 -5.78
N TYR A 153 -12.96 20.38 -5.26
CA TYR A 153 -11.52 20.25 -5.09
C TYR A 153 -11.11 18.79 -5.22
N ALA A 154 -10.07 18.55 -6.01
CA ALA A 154 -9.54 17.22 -6.26
C ALA A 154 -8.02 17.23 -6.23
N LEU A 155 -7.47 16.14 -5.70
CA LEU A 155 -6.03 15.92 -5.61
C LEU A 155 -5.57 14.92 -6.65
N CYS A 156 -4.36 15.13 -7.17
CA CYS A 156 -3.71 14.14 -8.01
C CYS A 156 -3.36 12.88 -7.17
N PRO A 157 -3.83 11.67 -7.56
CA PRO A 157 -3.55 10.45 -6.81
C PRO A 157 -2.06 10.02 -6.86
N GLN A 158 -1.29 10.57 -7.80
CA GLN A 158 0.12 10.23 -8.01
C GLN A 158 1.04 11.06 -7.12
N CYS A 159 0.91 12.39 -7.17
CA CYS A 159 1.84 13.33 -6.55
C CYS A 159 1.24 14.10 -5.38
N GLY A 160 -0.09 14.13 -5.24
CA GLY A 160 -0.81 14.90 -4.23
C GLY A 160 -0.91 16.40 -4.50
N GLU A 161 -0.62 16.84 -5.73
CA GLU A 161 -0.81 18.22 -6.16
C GLU A 161 -2.26 18.49 -6.55
N ASP A 162 -2.68 19.75 -6.51
CA ASP A 162 -4.00 20.18 -6.93
C ASP A 162 -4.19 19.95 -8.43
N LEU A 163 -5.37 19.44 -8.80
CA LEU A 163 -5.72 19.26 -10.21
C LEU A 163 -6.28 20.55 -10.79
N GLU A 164 -5.94 20.81 -12.05
CA GLU A 164 -6.43 21.94 -12.83
C GLU A 164 -7.37 21.45 -13.93
N THR A 165 -8.32 22.29 -14.33
CA THR A 165 -9.24 21.99 -15.43
C THR A 165 -8.49 22.04 -16.75
N SER A 166 -8.66 21.02 -17.59
CA SER A 166 -7.98 20.95 -18.87
C SER A 166 -8.79 20.19 -19.90
N SER A 167 -8.76 20.66 -21.14
CA SER A 167 -9.39 20.02 -22.30
C SER A 167 -8.35 19.39 -23.26
N LYS A 168 -7.08 19.29 -22.84
CA LYS A 168 -5.97 18.81 -23.68
C LYS A 168 -6.16 17.39 -24.20
N THR A 169 -6.69 16.50 -23.37
CA THR A 169 -6.98 15.12 -23.76
C THR A 169 -8.47 14.96 -24.03
N PRO A 170 -8.87 14.26 -25.10
CA PRO A 170 -10.28 14.05 -25.38
C PRO A 170 -10.92 13.26 -24.22
N ASP A 171 -12.14 13.67 -23.86
CA ASP A 171 -13.00 13.08 -22.82
C ASP A 171 -12.60 13.29 -21.35
N PHE A 172 -11.35 13.65 -21.10
CA PHE A 172 -10.86 14.03 -19.78
C PHE A 172 -10.96 15.55 -19.58
N ASN A 173 -11.19 15.95 -18.33
CA ASN A 173 -11.45 17.34 -17.96
C ASN A 173 -10.52 17.89 -16.87
N VAL A 174 -9.67 17.04 -16.28
CA VAL A 174 -8.67 17.46 -15.30
C VAL A 174 -7.28 16.96 -15.67
N GLU A 175 -6.28 17.79 -15.37
CA GLU A 175 -4.87 17.45 -15.47
C GLU A 175 -4.09 17.84 -14.22
N CYS A 176 -2.95 17.19 -13.99
CA CYS A 176 -2.02 17.59 -12.97
C CYS A 176 -0.95 18.53 -13.57
N PRO A 177 -0.64 19.68 -12.96
CA PRO A 177 0.42 20.57 -13.45
C PRO A 177 1.82 19.99 -13.24
N ARG A 178 1.96 18.98 -12.37
CA ARG A 178 3.26 18.43 -11.93
C ARG A 178 3.61 17.08 -12.56
N CYS A 179 2.64 16.23 -12.82
CA CYS A 179 2.84 14.92 -13.44
C CYS A 179 1.90 14.79 -14.64
N ASP A 180 2.05 13.77 -15.48
CA ASP A 180 1.22 13.64 -16.69
C ASP A 180 -0.19 13.05 -16.42
N TYR A 181 -0.62 13.05 -15.16
CA TYR A 181 -1.92 12.52 -14.78
C TYR A 181 -3.03 13.32 -15.44
N THR A 182 -3.82 12.64 -16.27
CA THR A 182 -5.09 13.13 -16.81
C THR A 182 -6.22 12.22 -16.33
N GLY A 183 -7.40 12.80 -16.15
CA GLY A 183 -8.54 12.05 -15.66
C GLY A 183 -9.87 12.78 -15.86
N TYR A 184 -10.94 12.07 -15.51
CA TYR A 184 -12.27 12.63 -15.47
C TYR A 184 -12.71 12.82 -14.02
N ARG A 185 -13.32 13.97 -13.74
CA ARG A 185 -14.03 14.28 -12.50
C ARG A 185 -15.36 14.92 -12.83
N VAL A 186 -16.38 14.74 -12.00
CA VAL A 186 -17.64 15.48 -12.19
C VAL A 186 -17.45 16.87 -11.62
N LEU A 187 -17.15 17.86 -12.46
CA LEU A 187 -16.75 19.19 -12.00
C LEU A 187 -17.96 20.06 -11.65
N SER A 188 -17.85 20.79 -10.55
CA SER A 188 -18.75 21.91 -10.20
C SER A 188 -18.19 23.23 -10.74
N ASN A 189 -19.02 24.22 -11.04
CA ASN A 189 -18.57 25.58 -11.38
C ASN A 189 -17.72 26.26 -10.30
N GLY A 190 -17.71 25.74 -9.06
CA GLY A 190 -16.81 26.19 -7.99
C GLY A 190 -15.43 25.51 -7.99
N PHE A 191 -15.10 24.66 -8.97
CA PHE A 191 -13.85 23.90 -8.95
C PHE A 191 -12.62 24.81 -8.97
N GLY A 192 -11.74 24.64 -7.96
CA GLY A 192 -10.54 25.47 -7.79
C GLY A 192 -10.77 26.85 -7.17
N HIS A 193 -12.02 27.31 -7.05
CA HIS A 193 -12.40 28.59 -6.44
C HIS A 193 -13.03 28.44 -5.04
N GLY A 194 -13.20 27.19 -4.58
CA GLY A 194 -13.70 26.88 -3.24
C GLY A 194 -15.19 27.18 -3.11
N HIS A 195 -15.54 28.16 -2.27
CA HIS A 195 -16.94 28.55 -2.07
C HIS A 195 -17.43 29.60 -3.10
N LEU A 196 -16.49 30.28 -3.78
CA LEU A 196 -16.83 31.24 -4.83
C LEU A 196 -17.19 30.49 -6.12
N ILE A 197 -18.27 30.92 -6.77
CA ILE A 197 -18.67 30.38 -8.07
C ILE A 197 -17.77 31.02 -9.13
N GLY A 198 -17.02 30.18 -9.86
CA GLY A 198 -16.12 30.62 -10.91
C GLY A 198 -16.80 30.75 -12.27
N GLU A 199 -16.01 30.60 -13.34
CA GLU A 199 -16.51 30.54 -14.71
C GLU A 199 -17.33 29.25 -14.96
N ASP A 200 -18.17 29.26 -16.00
CA ASP A 200 -18.97 28.10 -16.36
C ASP A 200 -18.11 27.01 -17.01
N ILE A 201 -17.74 26.00 -16.22
CA ILE A 201 -16.93 24.86 -16.66
C ILE A 201 -17.77 23.61 -16.94
N GLN A 202 -19.10 23.67 -16.82
CA GLN A 202 -20.00 22.56 -17.14
C GLN A 202 -19.82 21.98 -18.55
N PRO A 203 -19.47 22.75 -19.60
CA PRO A 203 -19.21 22.18 -20.92
C PRO A 203 -18.10 21.12 -20.92
N LEU A 204 -17.15 21.17 -19.97
CA LEU A 204 -16.08 20.17 -19.83
C LEU A 204 -16.59 18.81 -19.33
N ASN A 205 -17.74 18.78 -18.64
CA ASN A 205 -18.35 17.53 -18.19
C ASN A 205 -18.95 16.71 -19.34
N ARG A 206 -19.24 17.36 -20.48
CA ARG A 206 -19.80 16.77 -21.71
C ARG A 206 -21.04 15.89 -21.43
N PRO A 207 -22.14 16.48 -20.94
CA PRO A 207 -23.38 15.73 -20.70
C PRO A 207 -23.90 15.11 -22.02
N GLY A 208 -24.45 13.90 -21.94
CA GLY A 208 -25.01 13.13 -23.04
C GLY A 208 -23.99 12.49 -23.99
N ALA A 209 -22.71 12.86 -23.92
CA ALA A 209 -21.68 12.36 -24.82
C ALA A 209 -21.25 10.92 -24.46
N ARG A 210 -21.11 10.08 -25.49
CA ARG A 210 -20.47 8.75 -25.35
C ARG A 210 -18.96 8.91 -25.22
N TRP A 211 -18.33 7.94 -24.59
CA TRP A 211 -16.87 7.89 -24.47
C TRP A 211 -16.24 7.47 -25.79
N SER A 212 -15.05 8.01 -26.10
CA SER A 212 -14.20 7.44 -27.13
C SER A 212 -13.70 6.05 -26.73
N SER A 213 -13.37 5.20 -27.71
CA SER A 213 -12.86 3.84 -27.45
C SER A 213 -11.57 3.83 -26.61
N GLU A 214 -10.72 4.84 -26.77
CA GLU A 214 -9.51 5.04 -25.96
C GLU A 214 -9.89 5.34 -24.51
N ALA A 215 -10.83 6.25 -24.28
CA ALA A 215 -11.30 6.59 -22.94
C ALA A 215 -12.05 5.42 -22.28
N GLU A 216 -12.88 4.67 -23.02
CA GLU A 216 -13.54 3.46 -22.52
C GLU A 216 -12.52 2.44 -22.02
N SER A 217 -11.41 2.24 -22.73
CA SER A 217 -10.35 1.31 -22.30
C SER A 217 -9.70 1.69 -20.96
N MET A 218 -9.77 2.98 -20.57
CA MET A 218 -9.21 3.51 -19.32
C MET A 218 -10.21 3.55 -18.17
N LEU A 219 -11.51 3.48 -18.46
CA LEU A 219 -12.57 3.46 -17.44
C LEU A 219 -12.68 2.10 -16.75
N GLY A 220 -13.06 2.12 -15.48
CA GLY A 220 -13.16 0.90 -14.70
C GLY A 220 -14.37 0.06 -15.09
N HIS A 221 -14.20 -0.89 -16.00
CA HIS A 221 -15.20 -1.88 -16.34
C HIS A 221 -15.23 -2.95 -15.22
N ASP A 222 -16.03 -2.70 -14.18
CA ASP A 222 -16.53 -3.60 -13.12
C ASP A 222 -15.60 -4.61 -12.40
N GLY A 223 -15.65 -4.59 -11.06
CA GLY A 223 -15.56 -5.78 -10.19
C GLY A 223 -14.25 -6.59 -10.07
N ALA A 224 -13.27 -6.44 -10.96
CA ALA A 224 -12.14 -7.38 -11.05
C ALA A 224 -10.93 -7.09 -10.13
N ARG A 225 -11.07 -6.28 -9.08
CA ARG A 225 -9.99 -6.11 -8.06
C ARG A 225 -10.58 -6.08 -6.64
N PRO A 226 -10.52 -7.20 -5.89
CA PRO A 226 -10.91 -7.28 -4.47
C PRO A 226 -10.05 -6.44 -3.51
N TYR A 227 -9.12 -5.63 -4.03
CA TYR A 227 -8.18 -4.86 -3.23
C TYR A 227 -8.38 -3.37 -3.50
N LEU A 228 -9.38 -2.81 -2.82
CA LEU A 228 -9.40 -1.40 -2.39
C LEU A 228 -8.19 -1.17 -1.46
N SER A 229 -6.98 -1.18 -2.02
CA SER A 229 -5.84 -0.55 -1.38
C SER A 229 -5.79 0.90 -1.85
N PRO A 230 -5.32 1.86 -1.04
CA PRO A 230 -4.98 3.21 -1.51
C PRO A 230 -4.08 3.22 -2.77
N VAL A 231 -3.41 2.09 -3.05
CA VAL A 231 -2.52 1.86 -4.21
C VAL A 231 -3.30 1.42 -5.47
N ALA A 232 -4.57 1.03 -5.37
CA ALA A 232 -5.40 0.68 -6.54
C ALA A 232 -5.96 1.92 -7.27
N ASP A 233 -6.17 3.04 -6.55
CA ASP A 233 -6.44 4.34 -7.17
C ASP A 233 -5.23 4.86 -7.98
N HIS A 234 -4.01 4.47 -7.60
CA HIS A 234 -2.75 4.78 -8.29
C HIS A 234 -2.53 4.01 -9.60
N ARG A 235 -3.47 3.13 -9.99
CA ARG A 235 -3.39 2.33 -11.23
C ARG A 235 -4.53 2.62 -12.22
N ARG A 236 -5.32 3.67 -12.00
CA ARG A 236 -6.24 4.20 -13.02
C ARG A 236 -5.58 5.40 -13.69
N GLY A 237 -5.17 5.22 -14.95
CA GLY A 237 -4.38 6.16 -15.75
C GLY A 237 -3.13 5.50 -16.35
N MET A 238 -2.53 6.12 -17.38
CA MET A 238 -1.27 5.66 -17.99
C MET A 238 -0.23 5.44 -16.88
N SER A 239 0.33 4.23 -16.82
CA SER A 239 1.55 3.99 -16.06
C SER A 239 2.67 4.80 -16.69
N HIS A 240 2.94 5.99 -16.18
CA HIS A 240 4.03 6.83 -16.65
C HIS A 240 5.22 6.80 -15.69
N GLU A 241 6.40 7.01 -16.26
CA GLU A 241 7.59 7.35 -15.48
C GLU A 241 7.49 8.83 -15.10
N MET A 242 7.61 9.15 -13.81
CA MET A 242 7.57 10.54 -13.35
C MET A 242 8.53 11.41 -14.18
N PRO A 243 8.07 12.54 -14.75
CA PRO A 243 8.94 13.42 -15.54
C PRO A 243 10.11 13.94 -14.69
N ASP A 244 11.27 14.11 -15.32
CA ASP A 244 12.51 14.49 -14.62
C ASP A 244 12.41 15.82 -13.86
N SER A 245 11.51 16.71 -14.29
CA SER A 245 11.16 17.97 -13.60
C SER A 245 10.54 17.73 -12.22
N ALA A 246 9.58 16.81 -12.12
CA ALA A 246 8.91 16.45 -10.87
C ALA A 246 9.81 15.68 -9.90
N ARG A 247 10.79 14.93 -10.45
CA ARG A 247 11.77 14.15 -9.70
C ARG A 247 12.72 15.03 -8.90
N ARG A 248 13.05 16.22 -9.41
CA ARG A 248 13.94 17.19 -8.75
C ARG A 248 13.26 17.95 -7.61
N ALA A 249 11.95 18.17 -7.67
CA ALA A 249 11.22 18.95 -6.67
C ALA A 249 11.15 18.28 -5.28
N ARG A 250 11.25 16.95 -5.18
CA ARG A 250 11.34 16.26 -3.86
C ARG A 250 12.74 16.30 -3.24
N ALA A 251 13.78 16.64 -4.01
CA ALA A 251 15.15 16.67 -3.50
C ALA A 251 15.44 17.94 -2.67
N SER A 252 14.66 19.02 -2.83
CA SER A 252 14.92 20.29 -2.12
C SER A 252 14.30 20.36 -0.72
N GLN A 253 13.26 19.57 -0.41
CA GLN A 253 12.58 19.60 0.90
C GLN A 253 13.06 18.55 1.90
N SER A 254 13.97 17.65 1.50
CA SER A 254 14.66 16.74 2.43
C SER A 254 16.11 17.18 2.64
N ARG A 255 16.29 18.41 3.14
CA ARG A 255 17.55 18.80 3.79
C ARG A 255 17.43 18.44 5.27
N GLY A 256 17.57 17.15 5.58
CA GLY A 256 17.52 16.74 6.98
C GLY A 256 17.28 15.25 7.25
N SER A 257 17.80 14.32 6.44
CA SER A 257 18.10 12.98 6.95
C SER A 257 19.05 12.27 5.99
N GLY A 258 20.19 11.82 6.53
CA GLY A 258 21.26 11.13 5.81
C GLY A 258 20.81 9.77 5.26
N GLY A 259 20.04 9.79 4.18
CA GLY A 259 19.80 8.61 3.35
C GLY A 259 21.06 8.32 2.54
N GLY A 260 21.95 7.51 3.09
CA GLY A 260 23.13 7.00 2.39
C GLY A 260 22.72 6.51 1.00
N GLY A 261 23.28 7.17 -0.02
CA GLY A 261 23.07 6.79 -1.42
C GLY A 261 23.36 5.31 -1.55
N ARG A 262 22.35 4.54 -1.98
CA ARG A 262 22.51 3.12 -2.26
C ARG A 262 23.68 3.00 -3.24
N PRO A 263 24.79 2.32 -2.90
CA PRO A 263 25.97 2.31 -3.75
C PRO A 263 25.57 1.85 -5.15
N GLN A 264 26.07 2.56 -6.17
CA GLN A 264 25.86 2.17 -7.56
C GLN A 264 26.30 0.70 -7.71
N ARG A 265 25.43 -0.13 -8.29
CA ARG A 265 25.76 -1.52 -8.56
C ARG A 265 26.90 -1.54 -9.58
N GLU A 266 28.08 -1.99 -9.17
CA GLU A 266 29.19 -2.25 -10.07
C GLU A 266 28.81 -3.34 -11.08
N MET A 267 29.04 -3.05 -12.36
CA MET A 267 28.75 -3.98 -13.45
C MET A 267 29.97 -4.86 -13.71
N HIS A 268 29.84 -6.17 -13.50
CA HIS A 268 30.94 -7.12 -13.72
C HIS A 268 30.92 -7.64 -15.17
N PRO A 269 32.04 -7.61 -15.90
CA PRO A 269 32.14 -8.19 -17.23
C PRO A 269 32.14 -9.72 -17.14
N THR A 270 31.31 -10.36 -17.97
CA THR A 270 31.12 -11.82 -18.03
C THR A 270 30.86 -12.30 -19.44
N THR A 271 30.88 -13.60 -19.66
CA THR A 271 30.40 -14.24 -20.88
C THR A 271 29.07 -14.94 -20.62
N CYS A 272 28.17 -14.87 -21.60
CA CYS A 272 26.90 -15.59 -21.55
C CYS A 272 27.14 -17.10 -21.68
N THR A 273 26.59 -17.90 -20.78
CA THR A 273 26.72 -19.36 -20.75
C THR A 273 25.95 -20.05 -21.88
N LEU A 274 24.98 -19.36 -22.50
CA LEU A 274 24.14 -19.91 -23.56
C LEU A 274 24.65 -19.57 -24.97
N CYS A 275 25.11 -18.34 -25.20
CA CYS A 275 25.50 -17.85 -26.53
C CYS A 275 26.97 -17.42 -26.64
N GLY A 276 27.74 -17.45 -25.54
CA GLY A 276 29.16 -17.05 -25.53
C GLY A 276 29.44 -15.54 -25.65
N THR A 277 28.42 -14.71 -25.84
CA THR A 277 28.58 -13.25 -26.01
C THR A 277 29.06 -12.59 -24.72
N LYS A 278 29.99 -11.62 -24.83
CA LYS A 278 30.45 -10.80 -23.70
C LYS A 278 29.33 -9.88 -23.23
N THR A 279 28.94 -9.99 -21.95
CA THR A 279 27.88 -9.21 -21.31
C THR A 279 28.32 -8.65 -19.97
N LYS A 280 27.54 -7.71 -19.42
CA LYS A 280 27.80 -7.14 -18.09
C LYS A 280 26.63 -7.47 -17.16
N VAL A 281 26.91 -7.94 -15.96
CA VAL A 281 25.90 -8.32 -14.96
C VAL A 281 26.05 -7.51 -13.66
N PRO A 282 24.94 -7.18 -12.96
CA PRO A 282 24.96 -6.37 -11.75
C PRO A 282 25.29 -7.16 -10.47
N PHE A 283 25.80 -8.39 -10.61
CA PHE A 283 26.15 -9.28 -9.51
C PHE A 283 27.48 -9.98 -9.81
N LYS A 284 28.25 -10.30 -8.76
CA LYS A 284 29.51 -11.04 -8.92
C LYS A 284 29.20 -12.45 -9.49
N PRO A 285 29.85 -12.84 -10.60
CA PRO A 285 29.67 -14.16 -11.22
C PRO A 285 29.99 -15.26 -10.22
N THR A 286 28.99 -16.07 -9.86
CA THR A 286 29.22 -17.23 -8.99
C THR A 286 29.47 -18.46 -9.86
N PRO A 287 30.60 -19.18 -9.67
CA PRO A 287 30.84 -20.44 -10.38
C PRO A 287 29.69 -21.42 -10.14
N GLY A 288 29.26 -22.14 -11.18
CA GLY A 288 28.18 -23.13 -11.07
C GLY A 288 26.75 -22.59 -11.20
N LYS A 289 26.53 -21.28 -11.40
CA LYS A 289 25.22 -20.71 -11.78
C LYS A 289 25.23 -20.19 -13.24
N PRO A 290 24.16 -20.42 -14.03
CA PRO A 290 24.09 -19.95 -15.40
C PRO A 290 24.00 -18.42 -15.45
N ILE A 291 24.77 -17.80 -16.36
CA ILE A 291 24.82 -16.35 -16.57
C ILE A 291 24.39 -16.08 -18.01
N ARG A 292 23.28 -15.38 -18.19
CA ARG A 292 22.68 -15.17 -19.53
C ARG A 292 22.64 -13.70 -19.91
N CYS A 293 22.82 -13.41 -21.20
CA CYS A 293 22.48 -12.10 -21.76
C CYS A 293 20.96 -11.87 -21.72
N ARG A 294 20.51 -10.63 -21.96
CA ARG A 294 19.08 -10.27 -21.96
C ARG A 294 18.29 -11.14 -22.94
N ASP A 295 18.76 -11.26 -24.17
CA ASP A 295 18.08 -12.04 -25.21
C ASP A 295 18.00 -13.53 -24.89
N CYS A 296 19.07 -14.10 -24.32
CA CYS A 296 19.09 -15.50 -23.89
C CYS A 296 18.24 -15.74 -22.64
N MET A 297 18.13 -14.75 -21.76
CA MET A 297 17.24 -14.81 -20.61
C MET A 297 15.78 -14.84 -21.06
N ASP A 298 15.42 -13.99 -22.01
CA ASP A 298 14.06 -13.89 -22.53
C ASP A 298 13.69 -15.13 -23.35
N LYS A 299 14.60 -15.65 -24.19
CA LYS A 299 14.42 -16.93 -24.91
C LYS A 299 14.10 -18.11 -23.98
N VAL A 300 14.73 -18.18 -22.81
CA VAL A 300 14.48 -19.28 -21.85
C VAL A 300 13.20 -19.05 -21.06
N LYS A 301 12.85 -17.80 -20.70
CA LYS A 301 11.57 -17.49 -20.06
C LYS A 301 10.38 -17.80 -20.96
N ASP A 302 10.51 -17.52 -22.25
CA ASP A 302 9.49 -17.78 -23.27
C ASP A 302 9.39 -19.26 -23.67
N GLY A 303 10.25 -20.14 -23.13
CA GLY A 303 10.26 -21.57 -23.46
C GLY A 303 10.74 -21.91 -24.87
N LYS A 304 11.33 -20.96 -25.60
CA LYS A 304 11.82 -21.12 -26.99
C LYS A 304 13.22 -21.74 -27.08
N ALA A 305 13.90 -21.94 -25.95
CA ALA A 305 15.23 -22.56 -25.92
C ALA A 305 15.13 -24.07 -26.19
N SER A 306 15.97 -24.57 -27.09
CA SER A 306 15.98 -25.99 -27.45
C SER A 306 16.60 -26.85 -26.33
N ARG A 307 16.15 -28.10 -26.25
CA ARG A 307 16.66 -29.07 -25.25
C ARG A 307 18.17 -29.32 -25.39
N SER A 308 18.71 -29.21 -26.61
CA SER A 308 20.13 -29.38 -26.91
C SER A 308 20.98 -28.20 -26.44
N GLU A 309 20.50 -26.96 -26.57
CA GLU A 309 21.19 -25.76 -26.05
C GLU A 309 21.30 -25.77 -24.53
N LEU A 310 20.22 -26.15 -23.84
CA LEU A 310 20.19 -26.28 -22.38
C LEU A 310 21.07 -27.43 -21.88
N ALA A 311 21.25 -28.49 -22.68
CA ALA A 311 22.16 -29.61 -22.35
C ALA A 311 23.63 -29.16 -22.44
N LYS A 312 24.01 -28.44 -23.50
CA LYS A 312 25.35 -27.86 -23.65
C LYS A 312 25.67 -26.87 -22.53
N GLU A 313 24.72 -26.02 -22.15
CA GLU A 313 24.88 -25.11 -21.01
C GLU A 313 25.17 -25.90 -19.72
N ARG A 314 24.46 -27.00 -19.47
CA ARG A 314 24.70 -27.85 -18.28
C ARG A 314 26.08 -28.51 -18.28
N GLU A 315 26.59 -28.94 -19.43
CA GLU A 315 27.94 -29.52 -19.54
C GLU A 315 29.02 -28.49 -19.18
N VAL A 316 28.94 -27.28 -19.76
CA VAL A 316 29.83 -26.17 -19.43
C VAL A 316 29.76 -25.81 -17.94
N MET A 317 28.55 -25.80 -17.37
CA MET A 317 28.36 -25.52 -15.95
C MET A 317 28.92 -26.62 -15.03
N ASN A 318 28.85 -27.89 -15.43
CA ASN A 318 29.40 -29.00 -14.66
C ASN A 318 30.93 -28.99 -14.68
N ALA A 319 31.55 -28.67 -15.82
CA ALA A 319 33.00 -28.50 -15.91
C ALA A 319 33.48 -27.32 -15.04
N ALA A 320 32.84 -26.15 -15.16
CA ALA A 320 33.16 -24.97 -14.35
C ALA A 320 32.95 -25.21 -12.84
N ARG A 321 31.97 -26.04 -12.47
CA ARG A 321 31.74 -26.42 -11.07
C ARG A 321 32.80 -27.39 -10.54
N ALA A 322 33.28 -28.31 -11.37
CA ALA A 322 34.37 -29.23 -11.00
C ALA A 322 35.68 -28.46 -10.78
N GLU A 323 36.01 -27.52 -11.68
CA GLU A 323 37.20 -26.66 -11.58
C GLU A 323 37.12 -25.69 -10.38
N ALA A 324 35.94 -25.11 -10.13
CA ALA A 324 35.70 -24.32 -8.92
C ALA A 324 35.78 -25.15 -7.64
N GLY A 325 35.35 -26.41 -7.66
CA GLY A 325 35.49 -27.33 -6.53
C GLY A 325 36.96 -27.57 -6.16
N GLU A 326 37.84 -27.68 -7.16
CA GLU A 326 39.27 -27.88 -6.94
C GLU A 326 39.95 -26.65 -6.31
N SER A 327 39.51 -25.43 -6.65
CA SER A 327 40.08 -24.17 -6.13
C SER A 327 39.48 -23.69 -4.80
N MET A 328 38.19 -23.98 -4.53
CA MET A 328 37.52 -23.58 -3.29
C MET A 328 37.89 -24.44 -2.08
N GLY A 329 38.58 -25.58 -2.31
CA GLY A 329 39.00 -26.47 -1.23
C GLY A 329 37.85 -27.26 -0.62
N ALA A 330 38.17 -28.12 0.36
CA ALA A 330 37.17 -28.92 1.09
C ALA A 330 37.23 -28.59 2.58
N LYS A 331 36.11 -28.13 3.15
CA LYS A 331 35.97 -27.95 4.59
C LYS A 331 35.41 -29.23 5.21
N LEU A 332 36.13 -29.77 6.18
CA LEU A 332 35.79 -30.97 6.91
C LEU A 332 35.35 -30.62 8.33
N PHE A 333 34.36 -31.36 8.83
CA PHE A 333 33.98 -31.40 10.23
C PHE A 333 34.61 -32.64 10.87
N VAL A 334 35.33 -32.45 11.96
CA VAL A 334 35.96 -33.50 12.76
C VAL A 334 35.29 -33.53 14.12
N GLY A 335 34.43 -34.53 14.37
CA GLY A 335 33.77 -34.75 15.66
C GLY A 335 34.51 -35.77 16.52
N GLY A 336 34.35 -35.71 17.84
CA GLY A 336 34.97 -36.68 18.76
C GLY A 336 36.42 -36.38 19.10
N VAL A 337 36.85 -35.14 18.87
CA VAL A 337 38.19 -34.63 19.23
C VAL A 337 38.30 -34.58 20.76
N SER A 338 39.43 -35.02 21.32
CA SER A 338 39.66 -34.96 22.77
C SER A 338 39.71 -33.50 23.26
N TYR A 339 39.33 -33.27 24.52
CA TYR A 339 39.38 -31.93 25.10
C TYR A 339 40.83 -31.41 25.26
N ASP A 340 41.79 -32.32 25.35
CA ASP A 340 43.22 -32.04 25.47
C ASP A 340 43.94 -31.94 24.11
N ALA A 341 43.25 -32.20 23.00
CA ALA A 341 43.85 -32.16 21.68
C ALA A 341 44.10 -30.70 21.23
N THR A 342 45.27 -30.46 20.64
CA THR A 342 45.67 -29.13 20.15
C THR A 342 45.45 -28.99 18.64
N GLU A 343 45.40 -27.75 18.16
CA GLU A 343 45.29 -27.48 16.72
C GLU A 343 46.53 -27.96 15.94
N ASP A 344 47.70 -27.97 16.57
CA ASP A 344 48.96 -28.44 15.97
C ASP A 344 48.94 -29.96 15.73
N GLU A 345 48.45 -30.74 16.69
CA GLU A 345 48.30 -32.20 16.52
C GLU A 345 47.34 -32.55 15.37
N LEU A 346 46.22 -31.82 15.26
CA LEU A 346 45.28 -31.99 14.13
C LEU A 346 45.91 -31.53 12.82
N ARG A 347 46.72 -30.47 12.83
CA ARG A 347 47.42 -30.01 11.64
C ARG A 347 48.41 -31.06 11.15
N GLU A 348 49.20 -31.66 12.03
CA GLU A 348 50.17 -32.71 11.66
C GLU A 348 49.48 -33.91 11.00
N ILE A 349 48.45 -34.46 11.64
CA ILE A 349 47.73 -35.63 11.15
C ILE A 349 47.07 -35.36 9.79
N PHE A 350 46.38 -34.22 9.65
CA PHE A 350 45.65 -33.91 8.42
C PHE A 350 46.55 -33.37 7.30
N SER A 351 47.74 -32.84 7.61
CA SER A 351 48.71 -32.36 6.59
C SER A 351 49.27 -33.48 5.73
N ALA A 352 49.31 -34.71 6.23
CA ALA A 352 49.79 -35.88 5.48
C ALA A 352 48.96 -36.17 4.22
N HIS A 353 47.69 -35.74 4.19
CA HIS A 353 46.76 -35.99 3.08
C HIS A 353 46.62 -34.80 2.11
N GLY A 354 47.21 -33.64 2.44
CA GLY A 354 47.26 -32.48 1.56
C GLY A 354 47.45 -31.15 2.28
N GLU A 355 47.58 -30.08 1.49
CA GLU A 355 47.80 -28.73 2.02
C GLU A 355 46.56 -28.19 2.76
N LEU A 356 46.77 -27.72 3.99
CA LEU A 356 45.74 -27.19 4.87
C LEU A 356 45.72 -25.65 4.82
N LYS A 357 44.56 -25.07 4.49
CA LYS A 357 44.33 -23.61 4.55
C LYS A 357 44.07 -23.15 5.98
N GLU A 358 43.25 -23.88 6.73
CA GLU A 358 42.80 -23.49 8.06
C GLU A 358 42.49 -24.72 8.91
N VAL A 359 42.89 -24.69 10.18
CA VAL A 359 42.54 -25.67 11.21
C VAL A 359 41.98 -24.87 12.37
N HIS A 360 40.79 -25.20 12.83
CA HIS A 360 40.15 -24.47 13.92
C HIS A 360 39.37 -25.42 14.85
N ILE A 361 39.73 -25.46 16.12
CA ILE A 361 38.96 -26.18 17.15
C ILE A 361 37.87 -25.25 17.68
N ALA A 362 36.62 -25.71 17.65
CA ALA A 362 35.51 -24.92 18.15
C ALA A 362 35.53 -24.89 19.68
N THR A 363 35.81 -23.74 20.25
CA THR A 363 35.75 -23.47 21.69
C THR A 363 34.42 -22.80 22.06
N ASP A 364 33.99 -23.00 23.29
CA ASP A 364 32.85 -22.29 23.86
C ASP A 364 33.25 -20.84 24.19
N ARG A 365 32.42 -19.87 23.76
CA ARG A 365 32.72 -18.44 23.85
C ARG A 365 32.71 -17.92 25.28
N GLU A 366 31.98 -18.59 26.19
CA GLU A 366 31.89 -18.17 27.60
C GLU A 366 32.92 -18.88 28.49
N THR A 367 33.20 -20.16 28.24
CA THR A 367 34.07 -20.98 29.10
C THR A 367 35.47 -21.21 28.55
N GLY A 368 35.71 -20.90 27.28
CA GLY A 368 36.99 -21.14 26.58
C GLY A 368 37.32 -22.61 26.37
N ARG A 369 36.47 -23.54 26.82
CA ARG A 369 36.71 -24.99 26.73
C ARG A 369 36.37 -25.50 25.33
N SER A 370 37.16 -26.46 24.85
CA SER A 370 36.92 -27.15 23.57
C SER A 370 35.54 -27.83 23.57
N ARG A 371 34.76 -27.68 22.49
CA ARG A 371 33.45 -28.32 22.34
C ARG A 371 33.53 -29.76 21.81
N GLY A 372 34.75 -30.30 21.68
CA GLY A 372 35.00 -31.67 21.21
C GLY A 372 34.85 -31.86 19.70
N PHE A 373 34.91 -30.78 18.92
CA PHE A 373 34.92 -30.83 17.46
C PHE A 373 35.80 -29.73 16.84
N ALA A 374 36.31 -30.01 15.65
CA ALA A 374 37.18 -29.13 14.87
C ALA A 374 36.70 -28.99 13.43
N PHE A 375 37.07 -27.88 12.80
CA PHE A 375 36.90 -27.63 11.38
C PHE A 375 38.25 -27.55 10.70
N ILE A 376 38.42 -28.28 9.61
CA ILE A 376 39.66 -28.32 8.84
C ILE A 376 39.35 -27.97 7.39
N THR A 377 39.99 -26.95 6.85
CA THR A 377 39.81 -26.50 5.46
C THR A 377 41.03 -26.89 4.65
N PHE A 378 40.89 -27.82 3.71
CA PHE A 378 41.93 -28.19 2.74
C PHE A 378 41.97 -27.21 1.57
N ALA A 379 43.15 -27.03 0.98
CA ALA A 379 43.32 -26.25 -0.24
C ALA A 379 42.66 -26.90 -1.47
N SER A 380 42.68 -28.24 -1.53
CA SER A 380 42.12 -29.05 -2.62
C SER A 380 40.96 -29.92 -2.14
N GLN A 381 39.91 -30.02 -2.96
CA GLN A 381 38.78 -30.92 -2.67
C GLN A 381 39.20 -32.41 -2.71
N LYS A 382 40.15 -32.78 -3.57
CA LYS A 382 40.64 -34.17 -3.68
C LYS A 382 41.33 -34.62 -2.38
N ALA A 383 42.15 -33.74 -1.80
CA ALA A 383 42.81 -33.98 -0.52
C ALA A 383 41.80 -34.18 0.63
N GLY A 384 40.74 -33.34 0.68
CA GLY A 384 39.69 -33.49 1.68
C GLY A 384 38.92 -34.82 1.58
N ILE A 385 38.63 -35.30 0.36
CA ILE A 385 37.96 -36.61 0.16
C ILE A 385 38.88 -37.76 0.58
N ALA A 386 40.18 -37.69 0.29
CA ALA A 386 41.15 -38.69 0.73
C ALA A 386 41.24 -38.72 2.27
N ALA A 387 41.34 -37.55 2.91
CA ALA A 387 41.36 -37.43 4.37
C ALA A 387 40.09 -37.99 5.03
N ILE A 388 38.89 -37.77 4.46
CA ILE A 388 37.65 -38.38 4.97
C ILE A 388 37.74 -39.93 4.93
N ARG A 389 38.25 -40.51 3.84
CA ARG A 389 38.30 -41.96 3.68
C ARG A 389 39.27 -42.63 4.64
N GLU A 390 40.41 -41.98 4.91
CA GLU A 390 41.51 -42.57 5.67
C GLU A 390 41.44 -42.26 7.17
N LEU A 391 41.01 -41.05 7.56
CA LEU A 391 41.03 -40.60 8.95
C LEU A 391 39.71 -40.81 9.70
N ASN A 392 38.61 -41.06 9.00
CA ASN A 392 37.32 -41.31 9.65
C ASN A 392 37.34 -42.62 10.46
N GLY A 393 37.13 -42.54 11.77
CA GLY A 393 37.13 -43.68 12.69
C GLY A 393 38.48 -43.98 13.36
N THR A 394 39.52 -43.21 13.06
CA THR A 394 40.83 -43.29 13.74
C THR A 394 40.74 -42.88 15.22
N LYS A 395 41.65 -43.36 16.06
CA LYS A 395 41.68 -43.05 17.50
C LYS A 395 42.69 -41.94 17.79
N LEU A 396 42.23 -40.83 18.36
CA LEU A 396 43.04 -39.72 18.85
C LEU A 396 42.83 -39.59 20.36
N HIS A 397 43.90 -39.70 21.16
CA HIS A 397 43.85 -39.66 22.62
C HIS A 397 42.78 -40.60 23.23
N GLY A 398 42.69 -41.82 22.69
CA GLY A 398 41.74 -42.85 23.14
C GLY A 398 40.28 -42.67 22.68
N ARG A 399 39.96 -41.58 21.96
CA ARG A 399 38.63 -41.31 21.39
C ARG A 399 38.63 -41.49 19.88
N LYS A 400 37.54 -42.03 19.32
CA LYS A 400 37.39 -42.17 17.87
C LYS A 400 36.94 -40.85 17.25
N ILE A 401 37.67 -40.36 16.26
CA ILE A 401 37.27 -39.16 15.51
C ILE A 401 36.34 -39.53 14.35
N THR A 402 35.37 -38.67 14.08
CA THR A 402 34.44 -38.78 12.94
C THR A 402 34.72 -37.65 11.98
N VAL A 403 35.10 -37.96 10.73
CA VAL A 403 35.44 -36.96 9.71
C VAL A 403 34.36 -36.95 8.64
N GLN A 404 33.75 -35.78 8.40
CA GLN A 404 32.67 -35.59 7.43
C GLN A 404 32.88 -34.30 6.62
N GLU A 405 32.34 -34.23 5.41
CA GLU A 405 32.31 -32.98 4.65
C GLU A 405 31.39 -31.97 5.36
N SER A 406 31.92 -30.79 5.66
CA SER A 406 31.18 -29.73 6.33
C SER A 406 30.22 -29.10 5.32
N ASN A 407 28.93 -29.36 5.47
CA ASN A 407 27.93 -28.65 4.68
C ASN A 407 27.86 -27.20 5.18
N PRO A 408 28.10 -26.17 4.33
CA PRO A 408 28.01 -24.79 4.75
C PRO A 408 26.54 -24.38 4.93
N SER A 409 25.90 -24.79 6.02
CA SER A 409 24.52 -24.40 6.32
C SER A 409 24.46 -23.25 7.32
N GLY A 410 24.78 -22.05 6.84
CA GLY A 410 24.25 -20.79 7.38
C GLY A 410 23.07 -20.22 6.56
N GLY A 411 22.74 -20.83 5.42
CA GLY A 411 21.56 -20.50 4.63
C GLY A 411 20.65 -21.71 4.52
N ARG A 412 19.40 -21.60 4.97
CA ARG A 412 18.35 -22.61 4.75
C ARG A 412 18.15 -22.79 3.23
N ASP A 413 18.86 -23.73 2.62
CA ASP A 413 18.54 -24.21 1.28
C ASP A 413 17.28 -25.07 1.40
N ARG A 414 16.11 -24.45 1.23
CA ARG A 414 14.83 -25.13 1.03
C ARG A 414 14.85 -25.83 -0.34
N LYS A 415 15.72 -26.82 -0.51
CA LYS A 415 15.55 -27.80 -1.59
C LYS A 415 14.31 -28.61 -1.27
N ARG A 416 13.25 -28.29 -2.01
CA ARG A 416 12.02 -29.08 -2.15
C ARG A 416 12.39 -30.57 -2.20
N ARG A 417 12.01 -31.32 -1.16
CA ARG A 417 11.86 -32.77 -1.29
C ARG A 417 10.90 -33.03 -2.47
N PRO A 418 11.24 -33.94 -3.41
CA PRO A 418 10.27 -34.35 -4.40
C PRO A 418 9.08 -34.95 -3.66
N ARG A 419 7.86 -34.49 -3.97
CA ARG A 419 6.65 -35.15 -3.50
C ARG A 419 6.70 -36.57 -4.04
N ARG A 420 6.82 -37.56 -3.13
CA ARG A 420 6.49 -38.95 -3.47
C ARG A 420 5.01 -38.95 -3.85
N ASN A 421 4.72 -39.54 -5.01
CA ASN A 421 3.36 -39.91 -5.40
C ASN A 421 2.74 -40.82 -4.35
#